data_AF-A0A396JPQ3-F1
#
_entry.id   AF-A0A396JPQ3-F1
#
_cell.length_a   1.000
_cell.length_b   1.000
_cell.length_c   1.000
_cell.angle_alpha   90.00
_cell.angle_beta   90.00
_cell.angle_gamma   90.00
#
_symmetry.space_group_name_H-M   'P 1'
#
loop_
_entity.id
_entity.type
_entity.pdbx_description
1 polymer ?
#
loop_
_entity_poly.entity_id
_entity_poly.type
_entity_poly.pdbx_seq_one_letter_code
_entity_poly.pdbx_strand_id
1 'polypeptide(L)'
;MAGVLSEESGVGTSRVQQQVENEITPTLAPYRDTDEDDGEQKPSELYGKYTWKIEKFNQITKRELRSNAFEVGGYKWYILIYPQGCDVSDHLSLFLCVANHDKLLPGWSHFAQFTIAVINKDSKKSKYSDTLHRFWKKEHDRGWKKFMELSKVNGHDGFVDYSDNLIIKAQVQVIREKPDRPFRCLDCQYRRELVKVYLTNVEQICRRFVEERRSKLGKLIEDKARWLSFSAFWSKIDQTSRRRISREKTDVILKVVVKHFFIMKDITSTLVMESLYSGLKALEGQTSKKEWKKLLDSEKIPTPIVRVENDMFVLVDDVLLLLERAATEPLPPKDEKGPQNCTKVRFRIIFVKATKDLLDDS
;
A
#
# COMPACT_ATOMS: atom_id res chain seq x y z
N MET A 1 -2.12 85.27 -7.31
CA MET A 1 -2.33 84.92 -8.74
C MET A 1 -2.60 83.43 -8.77
N ALA A 2 -3.85 82.99 -8.98
CA ALA A 2 -4.40 82.69 -10.31
C ALA A 2 -3.44 81.75 -11.07
N GLY A 3 -3.75 80.52 -11.46
CA GLY A 3 -5.04 79.92 -11.81
C GLY A 3 -4.83 79.18 -13.14
N VAL A 4 -4.96 77.86 -13.10
CA VAL A 4 -5.41 76.92 -14.15
C VAL A 4 -4.72 76.92 -15.52
N LEU A 5 -4.18 75.76 -15.92
CA LEU A 5 -4.48 75.13 -17.21
C LEU A 5 -4.64 73.61 -17.02
N SER A 6 -5.80 73.12 -17.48
CA SER A 6 -6.24 71.73 -17.54
C SER A 6 -5.56 70.96 -18.66
N GLU A 7 -5.47 69.63 -18.55
CA GLU A 7 -5.77 68.72 -19.67
C GLU A 7 -6.01 67.27 -19.19
N GLU A 8 -6.82 66.57 -19.98
CA GLU A 8 -7.68 65.45 -19.61
C GLU A 8 -7.06 64.05 -19.72
N SER A 9 -7.84 63.11 -19.20
CA SER A 9 -7.75 61.64 -19.17
C SER A 9 -7.59 60.93 -20.53
N GLY A 10 -6.95 59.75 -20.50
CA GLY A 10 -7.05 58.77 -21.59
C GLY A 10 -6.42 57.41 -21.26
N VAL A 11 -7.27 56.37 -21.21
CA VAL A 11 -6.98 54.96 -20.92
C VAL A 11 -6.06 54.31 -21.96
N GLY A 12 -5.10 53.50 -21.50
CA GLY A 12 -4.25 52.65 -22.34
C GLY A 12 -3.80 51.38 -21.64
N THR A 13 -4.71 50.39 -21.54
CA THR A 13 -4.38 49.01 -21.16
C THR A 13 -3.56 48.36 -22.28
N SER A 14 -2.27 48.11 -22.05
CA SER A 14 -1.46 47.26 -22.93
C SER A 14 -1.65 45.79 -22.55
N ARG A 15 -2.37 45.06 -23.40
CA ARG A 15 -2.46 43.60 -23.43
C ARG A 15 -1.12 43.04 -23.94
N VAL A 16 -0.38 42.35 -23.09
CA VAL A 16 0.62 41.39 -23.55
C VAL A 16 -0.06 40.02 -23.58
N GLN A 17 -0.31 39.54 -24.79
CA GLN A 17 -0.84 38.20 -25.07
C GLN A 17 0.13 37.14 -24.55
N GLN A 18 -0.29 36.41 -23.51
CA GLN A 18 0.34 35.16 -23.14
C GLN A 18 -0.18 34.08 -24.09
N GLN A 19 0.73 33.52 -24.88
CA GLN A 19 0.51 32.33 -25.68
C GLN A 19 -0.02 31.20 -24.79
N VAL A 20 -1.19 30.69 -25.15
CA VAL A 20 -1.74 29.44 -24.64
C VAL A 20 -1.01 28.32 -25.36
N GLU A 21 0.00 27.74 -24.71
CA GLU A 21 0.53 26.45 -25.11
C GLU A 21 -0.34 25.37 -24.44
N ASN A 22 -1.21 24.77 -25.26
CA ASN A 22 -2.06 23.66 -24.87
C ASN A 22 -1.19 22.41 -24.64
N GLU A 23 -0.71 22.20 -23.41
CA GLU A 23 -0.24 20.89 -22.98
C GLU A 23 -1.43 20.05 -22.48
N ILE A 24 -1.82 19.09 -23.32
CA ILE A 24 -2.82 18.07 -23.01
C ILE A 24 -2.24 17.17 -21.91
N THR A 25 -2.61 17.46 -20.66
CA THR A 25 -2.35 16.57 -19.53
C THR A 25 -3.35 15.40 -19.60
N PRO A 26 -2.91 14.12 -19.61
CA PRO A 26 -3.86 13.01 -19.57
C PRO A 26 -4.52 12.98 -18.21
N THR A 27 -5.81 13.31 -18.20
CA THR A 27 -6.70 13.33 -17.05
C THR A 27 -6.75 11.96 -16.39
N LEU A 28 -6.03 11.78 -15.29
CA LEU A 28 -6.33 10.76 -14.29
C LEU A 28 -7.75 11.02 -13.79
N ALA A 29 -8.61 9.99 -13.80
CA ALA A 29 -9.94 10.09 -13.23
C ALA A 29 -9.84 10.59 -11.78
N PRO A 30 -10.47 11.72 -11.41
CA PRO A 30 -10.47 12.18 -10.04
C PRO A 30 -11.24 11.14 -9.21
N TYR A 31 -10.54 10.50 -8.29
CA TYR A 31 -11.18 9.74 -7.23
C TYR A 31 -12.14 10.71 -6.52
N ARG A 32 -13.45 10.41 -6.55
CA ARG A 32 -14.45 11.26 -5.92
C ARG A 32 -14.26 11.21 -4.41
N ASP A 33 -13.60 12.22 -3.86
CA ASP A 33 -13.77 12.63 -2.46
C ASP A 33 -15.16 13.26 -2.34
N THR A 34 -16.19 12.41 -2.37
CA THR A 34 -17.49 12.77 -1.77
C THR A 34 -17.39 12.47 -0.29
N ASP A 35 -16.64 13.32 0.43
CA ASP A 35 -16.84 13.51 1.86
C ASP A 35 -18.17 14.26 2.03
N GLU A 36 -19.27 13.51 2.05
CA GLU A 36 -20.51 14.02 2.61
C GLU A 36 -20.30 14.26 4.11
N ASP A 37 -20.63 15.50 4.48
CA ASP A 37 -20.59 16.13 5.78
C ASP A 37 -21.34 15.31 6.84
N ASP A 38 -20.58 14.60 7.67
CA ASP A 38 -21.12 13.76 8.75
C ASP A 38 -20.38 14.12 10.05
N GLY A 39 -20.29 15.41 10.41
CA GLY A 39 -19.85 15.92 11.73
C GLY A 39 -18.47 15.45 12.25
N GLU A 40 -17.70 14.71 11.46
CA GLU A 40 -16.50 13.98 11.85
C GLU A 40 -15.24 14.82 11.64
N GLN A 41 -14.22 14.61 12.47
CA GLN A 41 -12.90 15.21 12.24
C GLN A 41 -12.44 14.96 10.80
N LYS A 42 -11.99 16.02 10.14
CA LYS A 42 -11.59 16.01 8.74
C LYS A 42 -10.48 14.97 8.50
N PRO A 43 -10.39 14.33 7.31
CA PRO A 43 -9.32 13.39 6.97
C PRO A 43 -7.91 13.91 7.27
N SER A 44 -7.72 15.24 7.20
CA SER A 44 -6.48 15.94 7.54
C SER A 44 -6.06 15.82 9.01
N GLU A 45 -6.99 15.60 9.95
CA GLU A 45 -6.69 15.47 11.39
C GLU A 45 -6.26 14.05 11.77
N LEU A 46 -6.54 13.06 10.92
CA LEU A 46 -6.15 11.67 11.12
C LEU A 46 -4.68 11.40 10.74
N TYR A 47 -4.04 12.36 10.08
CA TYR A 47 -2.66 12.28 9.64
C TYR A 47 -1.80 13.33 10.32
N GLY A 48 -0.58 12.96 10.71
CA GLY A 48 0.36 13.90 11.30
C GLY A 48 1.81 13.49 11.08
N LYS A 49 2.68 14.50 11.07
CA LYS A 49 4.13 14.34 11.02
C LYS A 49 4.73 14.84 12.33
N TYR A 50 5.71 14.12 12.84
CA TYR A 50 6.48 14.51 14.00
C TYR A 50 7.97 14.37 13.71
N THR A 51 8.76 15.35 14.12
CA THR A 51 10.23 15.32 13.98
C THR A 51 10.84 15.43 15.36
N TRP A 52 11.69 14.45 15.67
CA TRP A 52 12.45 14.41 16.91
C TRP A 52 13.93 14.57 16.60
N LYS A 53 14.52 15.65 17.12
CA LYS A 53 15.96 15.87 17.11
C LYS A 53 16.53 15.41 18.44
N ILE A 54 17.42 14.43 18.40
CA ILE A 54 18.17 13.95 19.56
C ILE A 54 19.54 14.60 19.50
N GLU A 55 19.86 15.40 20.49
CA GLU A 55 21.14 16.11 20.56
C GLU A 55 22.19 15.29 21.32
N LYS A 56 23.46 15.46 20.94
CA LYS A 56 24.60 14.75 21.52
C LYS A 56 24.42 13.23 21.51
N PHE A 57 23.91 12.70 20.38
CA PHE A 57 23.46 11.31 20.25
C PHE A 57 24.54 10.30 20.64
N ASN A 58 25.78 10.49 20.18
CA ASN A 58 26.89 9.58 20.49
C ASN A 58 27.32 9.61 21.97
N GLN A 59 26.94 10.64 22.73
CA GLN A 59 27.24 10.78 24.16
C GLN A 59 26.18 10.12 25.05
N ILE A 60 25.08 9.63 24.47
CA ILE A 60 23.98 9.07 25.23
C ILE A 60 24.33 7.67 25.74
N THR A 61 24.37 7.54 27.06
CA THR A 61 24.57 6.27 27.77
C THR A 61 23.27 5.65 28.29
N LYS A 62 22.15 6.36 28.14
CA LYS A 62 20.83 5.87 28.57
C LYS A 62 20.41 4.67 27.72
N ARG A 63 19.86 3.65 28.38
CA ARG A 63 19.32 2.44 27.72
C ARG A 63 18.22 2.78 26.72
N GLU A 64 17.32 3.68 27.09
CA GLU A 64 16.21 4.12 26.24
C GLU A 64 16.01 5.63 26.34
N LEU A 65 15.48 6.22 25.27
CA LEU A 65 15.01 7.60 25.25
C LEU A 65 13.58 7.66 24.73
N ARG A 66 12.83 8.64 25.19
CA ARG A 66 11.46 8.91 24.75
C ARG A 66 11.37 10.32 24.22
N SER A 67 10.69 10.50 23.09
CA SER A 67 10.36 11.82 22.59
C SER A 67 9.29 12.50 23.46
N ASN A 68 9.06 13.78 23.22
CA ASN A 68 7.83 14.41 23.69
C ASN A 68 6.63 13.73 23.04
N ALA A 69 5.49 13.75 23.75
CA ALA A 69 4.25 13.26 23.19
C ALA A 69 3.74 14.23 22.10
N PHE A 70 3.18 13.68 21.04
CA PHE A 70 2.55 14.43 19.94
C PHE A 70 1.19 13.82 19.61
N GLU A 71 0.28 14.62 19.06
CA GLU A 71 -1.11 14.21 18.83
C GLU A 71 -1.41 14.01 17.35
N VAL A 72 -2.00 12.87 17.00
CA VAL A 72 -2.46 12.55 15.64
C VAL A 72 -3.74 11.73 15.73
N GLY A 73 -4.78 12.14 15.01
CA GLY A 73 -6.08 11.46 14.99
C GLY A 73 -6.77 11.37 16.34
N GLY A 74 -6.54 12.34 17.24
CA GLY A 74 -7.07 12.35 18.61
C GLY A 74 -6.31 11.44 19.59
N TYR A 75 -5.22 10.82 19.17
CA TYR A 75 -4.39 9.97 20.02
C TYR A 75 -3.02 10.61 20.26
N LYS A 76 -2.50 10.42 21.48
CA LYS A 76 -1.16 10.87 21.84
C LYS A 76 -0.16 9.74 21.61
N TRP A 77 0.90 10.07 20.89
CA TRP A 77 1.96 9.16 20.48
C TRP A 77 3.30 9.66 21.01
N TYR A 78 4.28 8.77 21.14
CA TYR A 78 5.68 9.15 21.32
C TYR A 78 6.59 8.14 20.61
N ILE A 79 7.82 8.55 20.30
CA ILE A 79 8.86 7.68 19.76
C ILE A 79 9.70 7.16 20.92
N LEU A 80 9.89 5.84 20.98
CA LEU A 80 10.81 5.16 21.88
C LEU A 80 12.00 4.65 21.07
N ILE A 81 13.20 4.94 21.56
CA ILE A 81 14.46 4.52 20.94
C ILE A 81 15.34 3.80 21.95
N TYR A 82 15.99 2.73 21.49
CA TYR A 82 17.11 2.10 22.20
C TYR A 82 18.39 2.39 21.41
N PRO A 83 19.18 3.40 21.82
CA PRO A 83 20.36 3.85 21.08
C PRO A 83 21.43 2.77 20.89
N GLN A 84 21.52 1.82 21.82
CA GLN A 84 22.47 0.70 21.80
C GLN A 84 21.76 -0.65 21.58
N GLY A 85 20.52 -0.62 21.08
CA GLY A 85 19.70 -1.80 20.85
C GLY A 85 18.85 -2.26 22.02
N CYS A 86 17.76 -2.94 21.68
CA CYS A 86 16.79 -3.49 22.64
C CYS A 86 17.15 -4.93 23.04
N ASP A 87 17.01 -5.87 22.09
CA ASP A 87 17.41 -7.28 22.24
C ASP A 87 18.74 -7.59 21.56
N VAL A 88 19.14 -6.76 20.59
CA VAL A 88 20.30 -6.97 19.72
C VAL A 88 21.15 -5.71 19.78
N SER A 89 22.34 -5.82 20.36
CA SER A 89 23.15 -4.70 20.84
C SER A 89 23.93 -3.94 19.76
N ASP A 90 23.88 -4.38 18.51
CA ASP A 90 24.58 -3.79 17.35
C ASP A 90 23.63 -2.99 16.43
N HIS A 91 22.35 -2.90 16.77
CA HIS A 91 21.33 -2.19 16.00
C HIS A 91 20.63 -1.12 16.82
N LEU A 92 20.37 0.02 16.20
CA LEU A 92 19.38 0.98 16.65
C LEU A 92 17.99 0.34 16.61
N SER A 93 17.25 0.42 17.70
CA SER A 93 15.84 0.01 17.75
C SER A 93 14.93 1.22 17.89
N LEU A 94 13.82 1.24 17.13
CA LEU A 94 12.85 2.35 17.08
C LEU A 94 11.43 1.83 17.14
N PHE A 95 10.59 2.46 17.98
CA PHE A 95 9.19 2.12 18.18
C PHE A 95 8.33 3.38 18.22
N LEU A 96 7.11 3.26 17.69
CA LEU A 96 6.02 4.18 17.95
C LEU A 96 5.17 3.61 19.08
N CYS A 97 4.84 4.45 20.07
CA CYS A 97 4.12 4.05 21.26
C CYS A 97 2.89 4.93 21.48
N VAL A 98 1.82 4.36 22.02
CA VAL A 98 0.66 5.12 22.50
C VAL A 98 0.97 5.68 23.89
N ALA A 99 0.90 7.01 24.02
CA ALA A 99 1.09 7.70 25.28
C ALA A 99 -0.11 7.48 26.22
N ASN A 100 0.15 7.44 27.53
CA ASN A 100 -0.89 7.24 28.56
C ASN A 100 -1.76 5.99 28.34
N HIS A 101 -1.24 4.95 27.69
CA HIS A 101 -1.98 3.72 27.37
C HIS A 101 -2.61 3.05 28.60
N ASP A 102 -2.01 3.21 29.78
CA ASP A 102 -2.54 2.71 31.06
C ASP A 102 -3.79 3.45 31.55
N LYS A 103 -3.98 4.69 31.09
CA LYS A 103 -5.11 5.56 31.47
C LYS A 103 -6.25 5.52 30.46
N LEU A 104 -6.07 4.81 29.35
CA LEU A 104 -7.12 4.62 28.35
C LEU A 104 -8.17 3.63 28.84
N LEU A 105 -9.41 3.80 28.35
CA LEU A 105 -10.53 2.95 28.74
C LEU A 105 -10.25 1.47 28.44
N PRO A 106 -10.66 0.53 29.32
CA PRO A 106 -10.55 -0.89 29.03
C PRO A 106 -11.16 -1.26 27.67
N GLY A 107 -10.42 -2.04 26.88
CA GLY A 107 -10.86 -2.45 25.54
C GLY A 107 -10.53 -1.46 24.42
N TRP A 108 -9.77 -0.39 24.69
CA TRP A 108 -9.29 0.49 23.62
C TRP A 108 -8.46 -0.27 22.58
N SER A 109 -8.69 0.04 21.32
CA SER A 109 -7.83 -0.40 20.21
C SER A 109 -7.94 0.55 19.04
N HIS A 110 -6.81 0.89 18.42
CA HIS A 110 -6.77 1.80 17.28
C HIS A 110 -5.84 1.26 16.20
N PHE A 111 -6.29 1.28 14.95
CA PHE A 111 -5.40 1.02 13.82
C PHE A 111 -4.64 2.28 13.44
N ALA A 112 -3.35 2.14 13.22
CA ALA A 112 -2.55 3.18 12.60
C ALA A 112 -1.54 2.57 11.62
N GLN A 113 -1.40 3.24 10.49
CA GLN A 113 -0.27 3.08 9.58
C GLN A 113 0.76 4.14 9.97
N PHE A 114 2.02 3.75 10.14
CA PHE A 114 3.05 4.71 10.43
C PHE A 114 4.39 4.37 9.79
N THR A 115 5.12 5.42 9.41
CA THR A 115 6.48 5.36 8.91
C THR A 115 7.42 6.04 9.88
N ILE A 116 8.49 5.37 10.29
CA ILE A 116 9.61 5.97 11.01
C ILE A 116 10.81 6.07 10.08
N ALA A 117 11.45 7.24 10.05
CA ALA A 117 12.63 7.51 9.25
C ALA A 117 13.77 8.05 10.09
N VAL A 118 14.98 7.52 9.88
CA VAL A 118 16.23 8.14 10.34
C VAL A 118 16.79 8.95 9.18
N ILE A 119 16.87 10.26 9.38
CA ILE A 119 17.18 11.21 8.33
C ILE A 119 18.69 11.32 8.16
N ASN A 120 19.13 11.24 6.91
CA ASN A 120 20.50 11.46 6.51
C ASN A 120 20.65 12.87 5.91
N LYS A 121 21.85 13.45 5.97
CA LYS A 121 22.20 14.70 5.27
C LYS A 121 21.87 14.61 3.77
N ASP A 122 22.14 13.47 3.16
CA ASP A 122 21.62 13.13 1.83
C ASP A 122 20.25 12.48 1.96
N SER A 123 19.20 13.22 1.59
CA SER A 123 17.81 12.74 1.65
C SER A 123 17.59 11.37 0.98
N LYS A 124 18.37 11.03 -0.06
CA LYS A 124 18.27 9.75 -0.78
C LYS A 124 18.81 8.56 0.02
N LYS A 125 19.65 8.81 1.03
CA LYS A 125 20.24 7.81 1.93
C LYS A 125 19.48 7.65 3.24
N SER A 126 18.45 8.46 3.46
CA SER A 126 17.59 8.33 4.65
C SER A 126 16.95 6.93 4.67
N LYS A 127 16.86 6.33 5.86
CA LYS A 127 16.27 5.01 6.01
C LYS A 127 14.85 5.13 6.55
N TYR A 128 13.92 4.46 5.88
CA TYR A 128 12.50 4.46 6.19
C TYR A 128 12.07 3.04 6.55
N SER A 129 11.25 2.88 7.58
CA SER A 129 10.48 1.64 7.82
C SER A 129 9.02 1.98 8.07
N ASP A 130 8.11 1.18 7.50
CA ASP A 130 6.67 1.41 7.49
C ASP A 130 5.91 0.15 7.90
N THR A 131 4.84 0.33 8.67
CA THR A 131 4.00 -0.80 9.11
C THR A 131 2.59 -0.37 9.49
N LEU A 132 1.65 -1.29 9.30
CA LEU A 132 0.28 -1.20 9.78
C LEU A 132 0.16 -1.99 11.07
N HIS A 133 -0.40 -1.38 12.12
CA HIS A 133 -0.58 -2.08 13.39
C HIS A 133 -1.88 -1.68 14.09
N ARG A 134 -2.43 -2.62 14.86
CA ARG A 134 -3.54 -2.40 15.77
C ARG A 134 -2.99 -2.25 17.18
N PHE A 135 -2.88 -1.02 17.63
CA PHE A 135 -2.45 -0.72 18.99
C PHE A 135 -3.56 -1.06 19.97
N TRP A 136 -3.22 -1.70 21.07
CA TRP A 136 -4.14 -2.07 22.14
C TRP A 136 -3.37 -2.26 23.46
N LYS A 137 -4.08 -2.55 24.56
CA LYS A 137 -3.47 -2.59 25.90
C LYS A 137 -2.21 -3.47 26.01
N LYS A 138 -2.18 -4.64 25.36
CA LYS A 138 -1.03 -5.56 25.44
C LYS A 138 0.08 -5.23 24.44
N GLU A 139 -0.24 -4.59 23.33
CA GLU A 139 0.70 -4.16 22.29
C GLU A 139 0.46 -2.68 22.00
N HIS A 140 0.89 -1.84 22.95
CA HIS A 140 0.75 -0.39 22.86
C HIS A 140 1.93 0.26 22.12
N ASP A 141 2.94 -0.54 21.78
CA ASP A 141 4.12 -0.17 21.03
C ASP A 141 4.32 -1.10 19.82
N ARG A 142 4.83 -0.53 18.72
CA ARG A 142 5.21 -1.28 17.54
C ARG A 142 6.40 -0.62 16.88
N GLY A 143 7.33 -1.43 16.38
CA GLY A 143 8.55 -0.91 15.79
C GLY A 143 9.49 -2.01 15.31
N TRP A 144 10.77 -1.63 15.19
CA TRP A 144 11.82 -2.47 14.64
C TRP A 144 12.96 -2.59 15.64
N LYS A 145 13.18 -3.81 16.14
CA LYS A 145 14.33 -4.14 17.00
C LYS A 145 15.66 -3.99 16.26
N LYS A 146 15.69 -4.32 14.96
CA LYS A 146 16.85 -4.19 14.06
C LYS A 146 16.60 -3.11 13.00
N PHE A 147 16.39 -1.86 13.41
CA PHE A 147 16.07 -0.78 12.45
C PHE A 147 17.28 -0.42 11.58
N MET A 148 18.43 -0.13 12.20
CA MET A 148 19.67 0.24 11.50
C MET A 148 20.89 -0.17 12.31
N GLU A 149 21.92 -0.70 11.66
CA GLU A 149 23.20 -1.02 12.30
C GLU A 149 23.85 0.23 12.89
N LEU A 150 24.36 0.13 14.12
CA LEU A 150 24.99 1.27 14.80
C LEU A 150 26.28 1.73 14.12
N SER A 151 26.99 0.83 13.43
CA SER A 151 28.15 1.18 12.61
C SER A 151 27.80 2.20 11.52
N LYS A 152 26.60 2.11 10.94
CA LYS A 152 26.09 3.06 9.94
C LYS A 152 25.58 4.35 10.58
N VAL A 153 24.91 4.26 11.73
CA VAL A 153 24.40 5.44 12.43
C VAL A 153 25.55 6.33 12.91
N ASN A 154 26.52 5.72 13.61
CA ASN A 154 27.62 6.43 14.27
C ASN A 154 28.83 6.61 13.34
N GLY A 155 28.81 5.99 12.16
CA GLY A 155 29.83 6.16 11.14
C GLY A 155 29.74 7.50 10.42
N HIS A 156 30.63 7.71 9.44
CA HIS A 156 30.66 8.90 8.60
C HIS A 156 29.62 8.88 7.45
N ASP A 157 28.58 8.06 7.58
CA ASP A 157 27.53 7.89 6.56
C ASP A 157 26.55 9.07 6.50
N GLY A 158 26.60 10.00 7.47
CA GLY A 158 25.85 11.27 7.44
C GLY A 158 24.47 11.22 8.11
N PHE A 159 24.20 10.22 8.95
CA PHE A 159 22.97 10.15 9.76
C PHE A 159 23.04 11.01 11.03
N VAL A 160 24.22 11.14 11.60
CA VAL A 160 24.51 12.10 12.68
C VAL A 160 25.11 13.36 12.05
N ASP A 161 24.58 14.53 12.45
CA ASP A 161 25.08 15.81 11.94
C ASP A 161 26.43 16.23 12.57
N TYR A 162 27.01 17.33 12.10
CA TYR A 162 28.31 17.81 12.62
C TYR A 162 28.25 18.26 14.09
N SER A 163 27.04 18.48 14.62
CA SER A 163 26.78 18.86 16.01
C SER A 163 26.31 17.66 16.83
N ASP A 164 26.57 16.43 16.37
CA ASP A 164 26.20 15.19 17.04
C ASP A 164 24.69 15.03 17.24
N ASN A 165 23.87 15.51 16.31
CA ASN A 165 22.42 15.34 16.38
C ASN A 165 21.93 14.25 15.42
N LEU A 166 21.02 13.40 15.92
CA LEU A 166 20.27 12.42 15.13
C LEU A 166 18.84 12.94 14.92
N ILE A 167 18.35 12.93 13.69
CA ILE A 167 16.99 13.37 13.36
C ILE A 167 16.12 12.18 12.99
N ILE A 168 15.03 11.99 13.73
CA ILE A 168 14.04 10.96 13.48
C ILE A 168 12.73 11.63 13.07
N LYS A 169 12.10 11.15 12.00
CA LYS A 169 10.76 11.58 11.59
C LYS A 169 9.78 10.43 11.75
N ALA A 170 8.60 10.72 12.27
CA ALA A 170 7.46 9.82 12.29
C ALA A 170 6.33 10.43 11.46
N GLN A 171 5.71 9.63 10.61
CA GLN A 171 4.47 9.95 9.90
C GLN A 171 3.44 8.94 10.38
N VAL A 172 2.30 9.42 10.88
CA VAL A 172 1.26 8.57 11.48
C VAL A 172 -0.05 8.89 10.80
N GLN A 173 -0.74 7.85 10.32
CA GLN A 173 -2.12 7.92 9.85
C GLN A 173 -2.96 6.99 10.71
N VAL A 174 -3.87 7.56 11.48
CA VAL A 174 -4.89 6.82 12.21
C VAL A 174 -5.98 6.37 11.24
N ILE A 175 -6.34 5.09 11.32
CA ILE A 175 -7.33 4.47 10.47
C ILE A 175 -8.58 4.20 11.30
N ARG A 176 -9.71 4.77 10.86
CA ARG A 176 -11.01 4.47 11.43
C ARG A 176 -11.55 3.18 10.83
N GLU A 177 -11.95 2.25 11.69
CA GLU A 177 -12.67 1.05 11.28
C GLU A 177 -14.12 1.45 10.91
N LYS A 178 -14.43 1.49 9.62
CA LYS A 178 -15.80 1.64 9.11
C LYS A 178 -16.19 0.39 8.30
N PRO A 179 -17.19 -0.40 8.74
CA PRO A 179 -17.58 -1.64 8.05
C PRO A 179 -18.03 -1.43 6.59
N ASP A 180 -18.66 -0.29 6.32
CA ASP A 180 -19.22 0.13 5.05
C ASP A 180 -18.21 0.80 4.11
N ARG A 181 -17.08 1.27 4.66
CA ARG A 181 -16.01 1.94 3.91
C ARG A 181 -14.66 1.36 4.34
N PRO A 182 -14.19 0.27 3.70
CA PRO A 182 -12.92 -0.34 4.06
C PRO A 182 -11.80 0.68 3.84
N PHE A 183 -11.12 1.05 4.92
CA PHE A 183 -9.94 1.92 4.98
C PHE A 183 -10.14 3.30 4.32
N ARG A 184 -10.28 4.36 5.14
CA ARG A 184 -10.05 5.72 4.63
C ARG A 184 -8.65 5.74 3.99
N CYS A 185 -8.55 6.21 2.75
CA CYS A 185 -7.28 6.29 2.03
C CYS A 185 -6.27 7.06 2.87
N LEU A 186 -5.01 6.66 2.81
CA LEU A 186 -3.92 7.45 3.39
C LEU A 186 -4.02 8.89 2.87
N ASP A 187 -3.62 9.85 3.71
CA ASP A 187 -3.39 11.23 3.26
C ASP A 187 -2.68 11.23 1.90
N CYS A 188 -3.14 12.08 0.97
CA CYS A 188 -2.73 12.00 -0.42
C CYS A 188 -1.21 12.18 -0.61
N GLN A 189 -0.58 13.00 0.24
CA GLN A 189 0.85 13.24 0.20
C GLN A 189 1.60 12.08 0.87
N TYR A 190 1.11 11.60 2.02
CA TYR A 190 1.68 10.43 2.67
C TYR A 190 1.67 9.20 1.75
N ARG A 191 0.55 8.97 1.06
CA ARG A 191 0.40 7.92 0.04
C ARG A 191 1.46 8.04 -1.04
N ARG A 192 1.68 9.23 -1.61
CA ARG A 192 2.69 9.46 -2.65
C ARG A 192 4.11 9.15 -2.16
N GLU A 193 4.43 9.57 -0.95
CA GLU A 193 5.72 9.28 -0.32
C GLU A 193 5.89 7.76 -0.09
N LEU A 194 4.85 7.11 0.42
CA LEU A 194 4.86 5.68 0.71
C LEU A 194 5.00 4.82 -0.56
N VAL A 195 4.30 5.17 -1.63
CA VAL A 195 4.45 4.51 -2.94
C VAL A 195 5.88 4.67 -3.45
N LYS A 196 6.47 5.86 -3.40
CA LYS A 196 7.85 6.07 -3.88
C LYS A 196 8.88 5.20 -3.16
N VAL A 197 8.69 4.97 -1.86
CA VAL A 197 9.64 4.22 -1.03
C VAL A 197 9.39 2.71 -1.08
N TYR A 198 8.13 2.29 -1.04
CA TYR A 198 7.76 0.88 -0.81
C TYR A 198 7.15 0.17 -2.00
N LEU A 199 6.82 0.85 -3.10
CA LEU A 199 6.20 0.21 -4.27
C LEU A 199 7.04 -0.98 -4.76
N THR A 200 8.35 -0.80 -4.92
CA THR A 200 9.24 -1.88 -5.38
C THR A 200 9.22 -3.09 -4.45
N ASN A 201 9.19 -2.87 -3.12
CA ASN A 201 9.11 -3.96 -2.16
C ASN A 201 7.76 -4.68 -2.23
N VAL A 202 6.66 -3.92 -2.29
CA VAL A 202 5.30 -4.46 -2.44
C VAL A 202 5.15 -5.26 -3.73
N GLU A 203 5.67 -4.74 -4.85
CA GLU A 203 5.69 -5.42 -6.14
C GLU A 203 6.51 -6.71 -6.08
N GLN A 204 7.67 -6.72 -5.43
CA GLN A 204 8.47 -7.92 -5.24
C GLN A 204 7.75 -9.00 -4.41
N ILE A 205 7.05 -8.61 -3.34
CA ILE A 205 6.25 -9.53 -2.52
C ILE A 205 5.11 -10.13 -3.34
N CYS A 206 4.36 -9.29 -4.06
CA CYS A 206 3.27 -9.74 -4.92
C CYS A 206 3.78 -10.64 -6.06
N ARG A 207 4.89 -10.26 -6.70
CA ARG A 207 5.52 -11.05 -7.77
C ARG A 207 5.94 -12.42 -7.26
N ARG A 208 6.63 -12.49 -6.10
CA ARG A 208 7.05 -13.76 -5.50
C ARG A 208 5.85 -14.66 -5.18
N PHE A 209 4.76 -14.10 -4.66
CA PHE A 209 3.52 -14.84 -4.42
C PHE A 209 2.96 -15.45 -5.72
N VAL A 210 2.87 -14.65 -6.78
CA VAL A 210 2.37 -15.12 -8.09
C VAL A 210 3.30 -16.19 -8.68
N GLU A 211 4.62 -15.98 -8.64
CA GLU A 211 5.63 -16.94 -9.12
C GLU A 211 5.56 -18.26 -8.36
N GLU A 212 5.36 -18.24 -7.04
CA GLU A 212 5.21 -19.45 -6.23
C GLU A 212 3.98 -20.26 -6.64
N ARG A 213 2.83 -19.59 -6.82
CA ARG A 213 1.58 -20.25 -7.27
C ARG A 213 1.69 -20.77 -8.69
N ARG A 214 2.33 -20.00 -9.58
CA ARG A 214 2.59 -20.38 -10.96
C ARG A 214 3.53 -21.58 -11.06
N SER A 215 4.58 -21.64 -10.25
CA SER A 215 5.51 -22.77 -10.22
C SER A 215 4.81 -24.07 -9.79
N LYS A 216 3.95 -24.01 -8.77
CA LYS A 216 3.14 -25.15 -8.33
C LYS A 216 2.20 -25.63 -9.45
N LEU A 217 1.57 -24.70 -10.17
CA LEU A 217 0.72 -25.03 -11.32
C LEU A 217 1.53 -25.62 -12.50
N GLY A 218 2.72 -25.07 -12.79
CA GLY A 218 3.61 -25.60 -13.82
C GLY A 218 4.01 -27.05 -13.56
N LYS A 219 4.39 -27.38 -12.32
CA LYS A 219 4.69 -28.76 -11.92
C LYS A 219 3.53 -29.73 -12.12
N LEU A 220 2.29 -29.26 -11.92
CA LEU A 220 1.09 -30.07 -12.16
C LEU A 220 0.90 -30.37 -13.66
N ILE A 221 1.16 -29.38 -14.52
CA ILE A 221 1.01 -29.51 -15.99
C ILE A 221 2.14 -30.36 -16.58
N GLU A 222 3.37 -30.22 -16.07
CA GLU A 222 4.53 -31.00 -16.50
C GLU A 222 4.40 -32.49 -16.16
N ASP A 223 3.73 -32.82 -15.06
CA ASP A 223 3.37 -34.20 -14.73
C ASP A 223 2.26 -34.69 -15.66
N LYS A 224 2.66 -35.23 -16.81
CA LYS A 224 1.74 -35.72 -17.84
C LYS A 224 0.70 -36.71 -17.30
N ALA A 225 1.05 -37.57 -16.35
CA ALA A 225 0.13 -38.55 -15.80
C ALA A 225 -0.96 -37.87 -14.97
N ARG A 226 -0.58 -36.96 -14.06
CA ARG A 226 -1.55 -36.19 -13.26
C ARG A 226 -2.37 -35.23 -14.11
N TRP A 227 -1.75 -34.54 -15.06
CA TRP A 227 -2.45 -33.60 -15.95
C TRP A 227 -3.46 -34.28 -16.87
N LEU A 228 -3.10 -35.43 -17.47
CA LEU A 228 -4.03 -36.19 -18.32
C LEU A 228 -5.18 -36.79 -17.48
N SER A 229 -4.88 -37.29 -16.29
CA SER A 229 -5.91 -37.78 -15.36
C SER A 229 -6.90 -36.67 -15.00
N PHE A 230 -6.39 -35.48 -14.64
CA PHE A 230 -7.21 -34.30 -14.36
C PHE A 230 -8.02 -33.85 -15.58
N SER A 231 -7.41 -33.79 -16.75
CA SER A 231 -8.08 -33.39 -18.00
C SER A 231 -9.20 -34.37 -18.40
N ALA A 232 -8.96 -35.68 -18.21
CA ALA A 232 -9.96 -36.72 -18.46
C ALA A 232 -11.10 -36.65 -17.44
N PHE A 233 -10.79 -36.41 -16.16
CA PHE A 233 -11.77 -36.13 -15.12
C PHE A 233 -12.62 -34.91 -15.49
N TRP A 234 -12.00 -33.77 -15.79
CA TRP A 234 -12.69 -32.54 -16.15
C TRP A 234 -13.61 -32.73 -17.36
N SER A 235 -13.13 -33.44 -18.39
CA SER A 235 -13.87 -33.75 -19.61
C SER A 235 -15.11 -34.62 -19.38
N LYS A 236 -15.13 -35.44 -18.32
CA LYS A 236 -16.28 -36.31 -17.98
C LYS A 236 -17.35 -35.63 -17.13
N ILE A 237 -17.04 -34.51 -16.49
CA ILE A 237 -17.98 -33.77 -15.65
C ILE A 237 -18.98 -33.01 -16.51
N ASP A 238 -20.26 -33.03 -16.12
CA ASP A 238 -21.31 -32.27 -16.81
C ASP A 238 -21.14 -30.75 -16.62
N GLN A 239 -21.76 -29.96 -17.50
CA GLN A 239 -21.60 -28.50 -17.50
C GLN A 239 -22.09 -27.84 -16.20
N THR A 240 -23.09 -28.41 -15.53
CA THR A 240 -23.63 -27.88 -14.26
C THR A 240 -22.62 -28.09 -13.13
N SER A 241 -22.05 -29.29 -13.06
CA SER A 241 -21.01 -29.62 -12.09
C SER A 241 -19.72 -28.84 -12.34
N ARG A 242 -19.30 -28.64 -13.60
CA ARG A 242 -18.16 -27.78 -13.96
C ARG A 242 -18.36 -26.35 -13.46
N ARG A 243 -19.54 -25.76 -13.71
CA ARG A 243 -19.89 -24.41 -13.21
C ARG A 243 -19.88 -24.32 -11.69
N ARG A 244 -20.26 -25.39 -10.99
CA ARG A 244 -20.24 -25.45 -9.53
C ARG A 244 -18.80 -25.48 -8.99
N ILE A 245 -17.92 -26.26 -9.61
CA ILE A 245 -16.53 -26.42 -9.17
C ILE A 245 -15.68 -25.21 -9.59
N SER A 246 -16.03 -24.53 -10.69
CA SER A 246 -15.30 -23.36 -11.22
C SER A 246 -15.66 -22.02 -10.56
N ARG A 247 -16.53 -22.02 -9.54
CA ARG A 247 -16.88 -20.82 -8.75
C ARG A 247 -16.52 -20.97 -7.27
N GLU A 248 -16.24 -19.88 -6.58
CA GLU A 248 -15.97 -19.87 -5.13
C GLU A 248 -16.42 -18.55 -4.52
N LYS A 249 -16.84 -18.55 -3.26
CA LYS A 249 -17.26 -17.33 -2.56
C LYS A 249 -16.10 -16.34 -2.42
N THR A 250 -16.40 -15.06 -2.61
CA THR A 250 -15.43 -13.96 -2.53
C THR A 250 -14.72 -13.94 -1.18
N ASP A 251 -15.44 -14.12 -0.07
CA ASP A 251 -14.86 -14.09 1.28
C ASP A 251 -13.87 -15.24 1.52
N VAL A 252 -14.14 -16.44 0.98
CA VAL A 252 -13.26 -17.61 1.08
C VAL A 252 -11.92 -17.35 0.38
N ILE A 253 -11.98 -16.77 -0.81
CA ILE A 253 -10.80 -16.40 -1.61
C ILE A 253 -10.02 -15.27 -0.92
N LEU A 254 -10.70 -14.20 -0.50
CA LEU A 254 -10.07 -13.08 0.19
C LEU A 254 -9.41 -13.52 1.51
N LYS A 255 -10.02 -14.43 2.27
CA LYS A 255 -9.40 -14.99 3.50
C LYS A 255 -8.05 -15.66 3.22
N VAL A 256 -7.89 -16.37 2.10
CA VAL A 256 -6.60 -16.99 1.73
C VAL A 256 -5.56 -15.95 1.36
N VAL A 257 -5.97 -14.93 0.59
CA VAL A 257 -5.10 -13.80 0.23
C VAL A 257 -4.65 -13.08 1.49
N VAL A 258 -5.60 -12.72 2.35
CA VAL A 258 -5.33 -12.08 3.63
C VAL A 258 -4.39 -12.97 4.45
N LYS A 259 -4.67 -14.26 4.65
CA LYS A 259 -3.75 -15.15 5.39
C LYS A 259 -2.32 -15.15 4.80
N HIS A 260 -2.15 -15.16 3.48
CA HIS A 260 -0.81 -15.16 2.88
C HIS A 260 -0.06 -13.82 3.06
N PHE A 261 -0.72 -12.71 2.79
CA PHE A 261 -0.12 -11.38 2.87
C PHE A 261 -0.12 -10.78 4.29
N PHE A 262 -0.93 -11.33 5.21
CA PHE A 262 -1.15 -10.80 6.55
C PHE A 262 -0.55 -11.64 7.67
N ILE A 263 -0.54 -12.97 7.51
CA ILE A 263 -0.15 -13.89 8.59
C ILE A 263 1.23 -14.50 8.31
N MET A 264 1.55 -14.83 7.06
CA MET A 264 2.80 -15.55 6.73
C MET A 264 3.95 -14.64 6.29
N LYS A 265 3.70 -13.37 5.98
CA LYS A 265 4.71 -12.37 5.61
C LYS A 265 4.26 -11.02 6.17
N ASP A 266 5.15 -10.30 6.84
CA ASP A 266 4.85 -9.01 7.48
C ASP A 266 4.08 -8.07 6.55
N ILE A 267 2.87 -7.65 6.97
CA ILE A 267 2.14 -6.57 6.30
C ILE A 267 2.99 -5.33 6.45
N THR A 268 3.44 -4.80 5.31
CA THR A 268 4.26 -3.59 5.30
C THR A 268 3.49 -2.36 4.88
N SER A 269 2.22 -2.43 4.42
CA SER A 269 1.53 -1.21 3.99
C SER A 269 0.02 -1.36 3.70
N THR A 270 -0.77 -0.34 4.05
CA THR A 270 -2.13 -0.09 3.50
C THR A 270 -2.18 -0.11 1.98
N LEU A 271 -1.06 0.12 1.28
CA LEU A 271 -0.98 0.01 -0.19
C LEU A 271 -1.38 -1.37 -0.72
N VAL A 272 -1.07 -2.44 0.01
CA VAL A 272 -1.48 -3.81 -0.38
C VAL A 272 -2.99 -3.95 -0.27
N MET A 273 -3.59 -3.46 0.81
CA MET A 273 -5.05 -3.49 1.00
C MET A 273 -5.79 -2.66 -0.03
N GLU A 274 -5.30 -1.46 -0.32
CA GLU A 274 -5.88 -0.62 -1.35
C GLU A 274 -5.76 -1.25 -2.74
N SER A 275 -4.64 -1.93 -3.03
CA SER A 275 -4.45 -2.64 -4.30
C SER A 275 -5.40 -3.82 -4.42
N LEU A 276 -5.56 -4.61 -3.34
CA LEU A 276 -6.51 -5.72 -3.23
C LEU A 276 -7.95 -5.25 -3.41
N TYR A 277 -8.34 -4.20 -2.69
CA TYR A 277 -9.68 -3.63 -2.75
C TYR A 277 -9.97 -3.03 -4.12
N SER A 278 -9.03 -2.26 -4.68
CA SER A 278 -9.17 -1.71 -6.04
C SER A 278 -9.26 -2.82 -7.08
N GLY A 279 -8.47 -3.88 -6.94
CA GLY A 279 -8.52 -5.05 -7.83
C GLY A 279 -9.86 -5.79 -7.74
N LEU A 280 -10.38 -5.99 -6.53
CA LEU A 280 -11.70 -6.56 -6.32
C LEU A 280 -12.80 -5.70 -6.95
N LYS A 281 -12.78 -4.39 -6.70
CA LYS A 281 -13.75 -3.44 -7.29
C LYS A 281 -13.66 -3.39 -8.81
N ALA A 282 -12.47 -3.51 -9.39
CA ALA A 282 -12.31 -3.63 -10.82
C ALA A 282 -12.96 -4.90 -11.38
N LEU A 283 -12.93 -6.01 -10.64
CA LEU A 283 -13.58 -7.27 -11.05
C LEU A 283 -15.10 -7.22 -10.90
N GLU A 284 -15.60 -6.54 -9.89
CA GLU A 284 -17.04 -6.26 -9.71
C GLU A 284 -17.55 -5.30 -10.80
N GLY A 285 -16.80 -4.24 -11.12
CA GLY A 285 -17.15 -3.22 -12.12
C GLY A 285 -17.21 -3.74 -13.56
N GLN A 286 -16.53 -4.85 -13.86
CA GLN A 286 -16.62 -5.54 -15.16
C GLN A 286 -18.03 -6.04 -15.51
N THR A 287 -18.95 -6.08 -14.54
CA THR A 287 -20.36 -6.44 -14.76
C THR A 287 -21.19 -5.34 -15.45
N SER A 288 -20.71 -4.08 -15.48
CA SER A 288 -21.37 -2.97 -16.19
C SER A 288 -20.82 -2.83 -17.61
N LYS A 289 -21.61 -3.26 -18.60
CA LYS A 289 -21.29 -3.21 -20.05
C LYS A 289 -20.92 -1.82 -20.62
N LYS A 290 -20.99 -0.73 -19.84
CA LYS A 290 -20.79 0.65 -20.32
C LYS A 290 -19.35 1.16 -20.28
N GLU A 291 -18.48 0.68 -19.37
CA GLU A 291 -17.13 1.24 -19.21
C GLU A 291 -16.08 0.63 -20.16
N TRP A 292 -16.31 -0.59 -20.65
CA TRP A 292 -15.40 -1.27 -21.58
C TRP A 292 -15.32 -0.63 -22.96
N LYS A 293 -16.33 0.14 -23.37
CA LYS A 293 -16.36 0.77 -24.69
C LYS A 293 -15.40 1.96 -24.83
N LYS A 294 -14.90 2.52 -23.72
CA LYS A 294 -13.97 3.67 -23.73
C LYS A 294 -12.51 3.28 -23.47
N LEU A 295 -12.26 2.06 -22.99
CA LEU A 295 -10.94 1.56 -22.59
C LEU A 295 -10.31 0.64 -23.65
N LEU A 296 -11.04 0.34 -24.73
CA LEU A 296 -10.60 -0.58 -25.80
C LEU A 296 -9.67 0.06 -26.84
N ASP A 297 -9.49 1.39 -26.82
CA ASP A 297 -8.74 2.11 -27.85
C ASP A 297 -7.24 2.30 -27.52
N SER A 298 -6.72 1.72 -26.42
CA SER A 298 -5.28 1.73 -26.16
C SER A 298 -4.83 0.45 -25.44
N GLU A 299 -4.06 -0.36 -26.19
CA GLU A 299 -3.37 -1.62 -25.82
C GLU A 299 -4.21 -2.82 -25.37
N LYS A 300 -3.92 -3.98 -25.99
CA LYS A 300 -4.55 -5.29 -25.78
C LYS A 300 -4.43 -5.76 -24.31
N ILE A 301 -5.41 -5.43 -23.47
CA ILE A 301 -5.57 -6.05 -22.16
C ILE A 301 -6.01 -7.52 -22.37
N PRO A 302 -5.29 -8.52 -21.83
CA PRO A 302 -5.69 -9.92 -21.94
C PRO A 302 -7.05 -10.16 -21.28
N THR A 303 -7.88 -11.04 -21.86
CA THR A 303 -9.20 -11.41 -21.31
C THR A 303 -9.07 -11.82 -19.84
N PRO A 304 -9.90 -11.32 -18.91
CA PRO A 304 -9.81 -11.67 -17.49
C PRO A 304 -10.01 -13.18 -17.28
N ILE A 305 -9.22 -13.78 -16.37
CA ILE A 305 -9.32 -15.21 -16.02
C ILE A 305 -10.54 -15.47 -15.13
N VAL A 306 -10.89 -14.50 -14.27
CA VAL A 306 -11.97 -14.59 -13.30
C VAL A 306 -12.83 -13.33 -13.38
N ARG A 307 -14.14 -13.49 -13.16
CA ARG A 307 -15.12 -12.41 -12.95
C ARG A 307 -15.79 -12.57 -11.58
N VAL A 308 -16.36 -11.51 -11.04
CA VAL A 308 -17.17 -11.57 -9.81
C VAL A 308 -18.66 -11.50 -10.17
N GLU A 309 -19.44 -12.49 -9.76
CA GLU A 309 -20.89 -12.57 -9.94
C GLU A 309 -21.55 -12.97 -8.62
N ASN A 310 -22.44 -12.14 -8.09
CA ASN A 310 -23.21 -12.42 -6.86
C ASN A 310 -22.32 -12.94 -5.70
N ASP A 311 -21.28 -12.19 -5.34
CA ASP A 311 -20.30 -12.55 -4.30
C ASP A 311 -19.54 -13.87 -4.54
N MET A 312 -19.45 -14.30 -5.80
CA MET A 312 -18.64 -15.45 -6.22
C MET A 312 -17.63 -15.06 -7.29
N PHE A 313 -16.40 -15.50 -7.13
CA PHE A 313 -15.41 -15.55 -8.20
C PHE A 313 -15.74 -16.71 -9.14
N VAL A 314 -15.85 -16.43 -10.44
CA VAL A 314 -16.19 -17.39 -11.50
C VAL A 314 -15.13 -17.34 -12.59
N LEU A 315 -14.62 -18.50 -13.01
CA LEU A 315 -13.71 -18.59 -14.16
C LEU A 315 -14.44 -18.27 -15.47
N VAL A 316 -13.81 -17.45 -16.33
CA VAL A 316 -14.47 -16.82 -17.50
C VAL A 316 -14.56 -17.75 -18.72
N ASP A 317 -13.78 -18.84 -18.73
CA ASP A 317 -13.60 -19.75 -19.86
C ASP A 317 -13.33 -21.19 -19.37
N ASP A 318 -12.99 -22.10 -20.29
CA ASP A 318 -12.59 -23.47 -19.96
C ASP A 318 -11.41 -23.49 -18.97
N VAL A 319 -11.56 -24.32 -17.93
CA VAL A 319 -10.62 -24.37 -16.82
C VAL A 319 -9.24 -24.84 -17.27
N LEU A 320 -9.15 -25.78 -18.21
CA LEU A 320 -7.85 -26.28 -18.68
C LEU A 320 -7.10 -25.16 -19.42
N LEU A 321 -7.78 -24.46 -20.33
CA LEU A 321 -7.20 -23.34 -21.06
C LEU A 321 -6.76 -22.20 -20.12
N LEU A 322 -7.57 -21.91 -19.10
CA LEU A 322 -7.24 -20.87 -18.11
C LEU A 322 -6.05 -21.27 -17.22
N LEU A 323 -5.93 -22.54 -16.85
CA LEU A 323 -4.78 -23.05 -16.08
C LEU A 323 -3.49 -23.05 -16.90
N GLU A 324 -3.55 -23.49 -18.16
CA GLU A 324 -2.40 -23.43 -19.07
C GLU A 324 -1.96 -21.99 -19.32
N ARG A 325 -2.92 -21.09 -19.54
CA ARG A 325 -2.64 -19.66 -19.69
C ARG A 325 -2.04 -19.06 -18.42
N ALA A 326 -2.56 -19.39 -17.24
CA ALA A 326 -2.00 -18.96 -15.97
C ALA A 326 -0.55 -19.45 -15.77
N ALA A 327 -0.23 -20.66 -16.23
CA ALA A 327 1.13 -21.20 -16.16
C ALA A 327 2.11 -20.58 -17.17
N THR A 328 1.63 -20.09 -18.32
CA THR A 328 2.48 -19.69 -19.46
C THR A 328 2.52 -18.19 -19.74
N GLU A 329 1.51 -17.40 -19.34
CA GLU A 329 1.44 -15.96 -19.62
C GLU A 329 2.59 -15.18 -18.93
N PRO A 330 3.43 -14.42 -19.66
CA PRO A 330 4.58 -13.75 -19.08
C PRO A 330 4.18 -12.70 -18.02
N LEU A 331 4.94 -12.66 -16.92
CA LEU A 331 4.84 -11.57 -15.95
C LEU A 331 5.44 -10.30 -16.57
N PRO A 332 4.94 -9.10 -16.22
CA PRO A 332 5.46 -7.87 -16.80
C PRO A 332 6.94 -7.71 -16.40
N PRO A 333 7.78 -7.14 -17.26
CA PRO A 333 9.20 -6.93 -16.98
C PRO A 333 9.40 -6.09 -15.70
N LYS A 334 10.57 -6.25 -15.07
CA LYS A 334 10.89 -5.64 -13.76
C LYS A 334 11.07 -4.11 -13.79
N ASP A 335 11.32 -3.51 -14.96
CA ASP A 335 11.94 -2.17 -15.05
C ASP A 335 11.11 -1.10 -15.78
N GLU A 336 9.83 -1.32 -16.11
CA GLU A 336 9.02 -0.24 -16.69
C GLU A 336 8.61 0.77 -15.60
N LYS A 337 9.46 1.79 -15.40
CA LYS A 337 9.14 2.99 -14.61
C LYS A 337 8.12 3.83 -15.36
N GLY A 338 6.84 3.49 -15.26
CA GLY A 338 5.73 4.23 -15.88
C GLY A 338 4.52 4.39 -14.96
N PRO A 339 3.84 5.55 -14.94
CA PRO A 339 2.64 5.79 -14.12
C PRO A 339 1.46 4.87 -14.47
N GLN A 340 1.48 4.21 -15.64
CA GLN A 340 0.50 3.19 -16.05
C GLN A 340 0.62 1.86 -15.27
N ASN A 341 1.72 1.61 -14.53
CA ASN A 341 1.95 0.34 -13.86
C ASN A 341 1.24 0.17 -12.50
N CYS A 342 0.78 1.24 -11.86
CA CYS A 342 -0.13 1.12 -10.71
C CYS A 342 -1.44 0.39 -11.09
N THR A 343 -1.85 0.48 -12.36
CA THR A 343 -3.01 -0.24 -12.89
C THR A 343 -2.67 -1.69 -13.23
N LYS A 344 -1.45 -2.00 -13.69
CA LYS A 344 -1.05 -3.40 -13.97
C LYS A 344 -0.90 -4.24 -12.69
N VAL A 345 -0.50 -3.63 -11.56
CA VAL A 345 -0.50 -4.28 -10.23
C VAL A 345 -1.92 -4.56 -9.73
N ARG A 346 -2.91 -3.71 -10.07
CA ARG A 346 -4.33 -3.87 -9.68
C ARG A 346 -5.01 -5.12 -10.26
N PHE A 347 -4.52 -5.68 -11.36
CA PHE A 347 -5.25 -6.72 -12.12
C PHE A 347 -4.75 -8.16 -11.93
N ARG A 348 -3.65 -8.42 -11.21
CA ARG A 348 -3.01 -9.74 -11.22
C ARG A 348 -3.02 -10.52 -9.90
N ILE A 349 -3.79 -10.08 -8.90
CA ILE A 349 -4.05 -10.85 -7.66
C ILE A 349 -5.13 -11.95 -7.87
N ILE A 350 -5.50 -12.19 -9.13
CA ILE A 350 -6.54 -13.14 -9.55
C ILE A 350 -5.94 -14.56 -9.75
N PHE A 351 -5.14 -15.02 -8.79
CA PHE A 351 -4.50 -16.35 -8.84
C PHE A 351 -5.02 -17.32 -7.77
N VAL A 352 -6.05 -16.91 -7.03
CA VAL A 352 -6.36 -17.56 -5.75
C VAL A 352 -7.18 -18.83 -5.90
N LYS A 353 -7.86 -19.04 -7.03
CA LYS A 353 -8.63 -20.27 -7.22
C LYS A 353 -7.81 -21.47 -7.72
N ALA A 354 -6.66 -21.27 -8.37
CA ALA A 354 -5.92 -22.39 -8.95
C ALA A 354 -5.15 -23.25 -7.91
N THR A 355 -5.11 -22.87 -6.63
CA THR A 355 -4.20 -23.52 -5.66
C THR A 355 -4.77 -23.77 -4.27
N LYS A 356 -6.07 -23.61 -4.03
CA LYS A 356 -6.68 -23.99 -2.75
C LYS A 356 -7.11 -25.46 -2.75
N ASP A 357 -7.87 -25.88 -3.76
CA ASP A 357 -8.42 -27.24 -3.81
C ASP A 357 -7.43 -28.29 -4.38
N LEU A 358 -6.25 -27.85 -4.84
CA LEU A 358 -5.22 -28.71 -5.45
C LEU A 358 -4.02 -29.02 -4.53
N LEU A 359 -3.95 -28.40 -3.34
CA LEU A 359 -2.79 -28.49 -2.45
C LEU A 359 -3.13 -28.79 -0.98
N ASP A 360 -4.41 -28.88 -0.62
CA ASP A 360 -4.83 -29.32 0.71
C ASP A 360 -5.08 -30.85 0.78
N ASP A 361 -4.93 -31.58 -0.35
CA ASP A 361 -4.89 -33.05 -0.39
C ASP A 361 -3.53 -33.53 -0.97
N SER A 362 -2.46 -33.37 -0.19
CA SER A 362 -1.22 -34.15 -0.33
C SER A 362 -0.47 -34.24 0.99
#